data_AF-A0AAV5F8K5-F1
#
_entry.id   AF-A0AAV5F8K5-F1
#
_cell.length_a   1.000
_cell.length_b   1.000
_cell.length_c   1.000
_cell.angle_alpha   90.00
_cell.angle_beta   90.00
_cell.angle_gamma   90.00
#
_symmetry.space_group_name_H-M   'P 1'
#
loop_
_entity.id
_entity.type
_entity.pdbx_description
1 polymer ?
#
loop_
_entity_poly.entity_id
_entity_poly.type
_entity_poly.pdbx_seq_one_letter_code
_entity_poly.pdbx_strand_id
1 'polypeptide(L)'
;MEAFAIVREASKRVLGLRPFDVQLIGGMVLHKGEIAEMKTGEGKTLVAILPAYLNALSGKGVHVVTVNDYLARRDCLAEKPSDRYYKAAKIAEAFERDIHYTVDEKQRNVLLTEQGYADAEEILDINDLYDPREQWASYVLNAIKAKELFLKDVNYIVRSKEVLIVDEFTGRVMADESDVVFRATNGKWRAVLVEISRMNKVGRPVLVGTTSVEQSESLSQQLREAGISHEVLNAKPENVEREAEIVAQSGRLGAVTIATNMAGRGTDIILGGNAEFMARLKLREILMPSSFSASLVGALVEGAKTPVNFDALVER
;
A
#
# COMPACT_ATOMS: atom_id res chain seq x y z
N MET A 1 32.31 7.23 -0.07
CA MET A 1 31.57 8.11 0.85
C MET A 1 30.81 9.21 0.12
N GLU A 2 31.46 9.98 -0.77
CA GLU A 2 30.83 11.08 -1.52
C GLU A 2 29.63 10.63 -2.37
N ALA A 3 29.76 9.54 -3.13
CA ALA A 3 28.67 8.99 -3.93
C ALA A 3 27.41 8.67 -3.10
N PHE A 4 27.59 8.12 -1.90
CA PHE A 4 26.46 7.81 -1.00
C PHE A 4 25.81 9.08 -0.46
N ALA A 5 26.60 10.12 -0.16
CA ALA A 5 26.06 11.41 0.25
C ALA A 5 25.25 12.06 -0.88
N ILE A 6 25.75 11.99 -2.12
CA ILE A 6 25.05 12.48 -3.32
C ILE A 6 23.72 11.73 -3.50
N VAL A 7 23.74 10.40 -3.49
CA VAL A 7 22.52 9.60 -3.65
C VAL A 7 21.54 9.84 -2.50
N ARG A 8 22.03 9.98 -1.26
CA ARG A 8 21.18 10.29 -0.10
C ARG A 8 20.48 11.64 -0.27
N GLU A 9 21.19 12.65 -0.74
CA GLU A 9 20.63 13.98 -0.97
C GLU A 9 19.73 14.01 -2.21
N ALA A 10 20.12 13.33 -3.28
CA ALA A 10 19.29 13.16 -4.47
C ALA A 10 18.00 12.41 -4.14
N SER A 11 18.06 11.34 -3.35
CA SER A 11 16.88 10.61 -2.88
C SER A 11 15.98 11.49 -2.00
N LYS A 12 16.54 12.33 -1.12
CA LYS A 12 15.76 13.34 -0.40
C LYS A 12 15.09 14.34 -1.35
N ARG A 13 15.78 14.76 -2.40
CA ARG A 13 15.30 15.76 -3.37
C ARG A 13 14.48 15.20 -4.52
N VAL A 14 14.52 13.89 -4.80
CA VAL A 14 13.94 13.20 -5.99
C VAL A 14 13.04 12.04 -5.58
N LEU A 15 13.08 11.57 -4.34
CA LEU A 15 12.10 10.67 -3.70
C LEU A 15 11.31 11.34 -2.54
N GLY A 16 11.87 12.38 -1.92
CA GLY A 16 11.43 12.93 -0.63
C GLY A 16 11.89 12.06 0.57
N LEU A 17 12.43 10.88 0.26
CA LEU A 17 12.85 9.88 1.22
C LEU A 17 14.31 10.12 1.48
N ARG A 18 14.68 10.42 2.72
CA ARG A 18 16.10 10.53 3.08
C ARG A 18 16.55 9.19 3.64
N PRO A 19 17.48 8.47 2.99
CA PRO A 19 17.98 7.22 3.52
C PRO A 19 18.44 7.36 4.97
N PHE A 20 17.98 6.47 5.85
CA PHE A 20 18.37 6.37 7.25
C PHE A 20 19.81 5.88 7.39
N ASP A 21 20.40 6.04 8.56
CA ASP A 21 21.81 5.65 8.77
C ASP A 21 21.99 4.13 8.64
N VAL A 22 21.02 3.33 9.10
CA VAL A 22 21.00 1.87 8.90
C VAL A 22 20.93 1.47 7.42
N GLN A 23 20.24 2.27 6.59
CA GLN A 23 20.16 2.04 5.15
C GLN A 23 21.48 2.38 4.45
N LEU A 24 22.22 3.38 4.93
CA LEU A 24 23.58 3.66 4.45
C LEU A 24 24.53 2.51 4.79
N ILE A 25 24.43 1.96 6.00
CA ILE A 25 25.22 0.78 6.42
C ILE A 25 24.89 -0.40 5.50
N GLY A 26 23.60 -0.70 5.27
CA GLY A 26 23.18 -1.73 4.33
C GLY A 26 23.74 -1.54 2.93
N GLY A 27 23.74 -0.30 2.41
CA GLY A 27 24.35 0.02 1.13
C GLY A 27 25.86 -0.22 1.10
N MET A 28 26.58 0.07 2.20
CA MET A 28 28.02 -0.18 2.31
C MET A 28 28.33 -1.67 2.30
N VAL A 29 27.52 -2.48 2.99
CA VAL A 29 27.62 -3.95 3.00
C VAL A 29 27.42 -4.49 1.58
N LEU A 30 26.36 -4.06 0.88
CA LEU A 30 26.12 -4.45 -0.51
C LEU A 30 27.25 -4.04 -1.46
N HIS A 31 27.82 -2.84 -1.29
CA HIS A 31 28.95 -2.39 -2.10
C HIS A 31 30.21 -3.24 -1.90
N LYS A 32 30.42 -3.80 -0.70
CA LYS A 32 31.51 -4.73 -0.41
C LYS A 32 31.31 -6.12 -1.02
N GLY A 33 30.16 -6.40 -1.64
CA GLY A 33 29.81 -7.72 -2.15
C GLY A 33 29.28 -8.68 -1.08
N GLU A 34 28.85 -8.15 0.07
CA GLU A 34 28.26 -8.92 1.17
C GLU A 34 26.73 -8.86 1.13
N ILE A 35 26.07 -9.73 1.91
CA ILE A 35 24.61 -9.77 2.04
C ILE A 35 24.18 -8.84 3.18
N ALA A 36 23.36 -7.84 2.86
CA ALA A 36 22.72 -6.98 3.86
C ALA A 36 21.37 -7.58 4.30
N GLU A 37 21.33 -8.14 5.51
CA GLU A 37 20.06 -8.57 6.13
C GLU A 37 19.35 -7.36 6.74
N MET A 38 18.13 -7.14 6.28
CA MET A 38 17.26 -6.02 6.69
C MET A 38 15.86 -6.56 6.93
N LYS A 39 15.12 -6.03 7.90
CA LYS A 39 13.74 -6.45 8.16
C LYS A 39 12.79 -5.94 7.08
N THR A 40 11.60 -6.55 6.98
CA THR A 40 10.54 -6.06 6.09
C THR A 40 10.11 -4.65 6.52
N GLY A 41 9.89 -3.75 5.56
CA GLY A 41 9.58 -2.34 5.82
C GLY A 41 10.79 -1.42 6.01
N GLU A 42 12.02 -1.94 6.13
CA GLU A 42 13.23 -1.10 6.29
C GLU A 42 13.70 -0.42 4.99
N GLY A 43 12.94 -0.50 3.90
CA GLY A 43 13.23 0.21 2.65
C GLY A 43 14.36 -0.39 1.81
N LYS A 44 14.40 -1.73 1.67
CA LYS A 44 15.41 -2.46 0.88
C LYS A 44 15.57 -1.93 -0.55
N THR A 45 14.47 -1.55 -1.19
CA THR A 45 14.47 -0.96 -2.54
C THR A 45 15.27 0.35 -2.58
N LEU A 46 15.11 1.22 -1.58
CA LEU A 46 15.85 2.49 -1.47
C LEU A 46 17.36 2.25 -1.23
N VAL A 47 17.68 1.22 -0.45
CA VAL A 47 19.07 0.85 -0.13
C VAL A 47 19.84 0.43 -1.37
N ALA A 48 19.21 -0.31 -2.29
CA ALA A 48 19.85 -0.81 -3.51
C ALA A 48 20.37 0.31 -4.42
N ILE A 49 19.76 1.51 -4.37
CA ILE A 49 20.16 2.67 -5.19
C ILE A 49 21.56 3.16 -4.82
N LEU A 50 21.95 3.09 -3.54
CA LEU A 50 23.23 3.57 -3.02
C LEU A 50 24.45 2.86 -3.65
N PRO A 51 24.60 1.52 -3.52
CA PRO A 51 25.70 0.80 -4.16
C PRO A 51 25.54 0.74 -5.68
N ALA A 52 24.30 0.73 -6.20
CA ALA A 52 24.07 0.68 -7.64
C ALA A 52 24.62 1.93 -8.33
N TYR A 53 24.33 3.12 -7.80
CA TYR A 53 24.89 4.36 -8.32
C TYR A 53 26.42 4.36 -8.25
N LEU A 54 27.00 4.04 -7.08
CA LEU A 54 28.45 4.04 -6.90
C LEU A 54 29.15 3.09 -7.88
N ASN A 55 28.63 1.88 -8.07
CA ASN A 55 29.20 0.90 -8.98
C ASN A 55 28.96 1.26 -10.45
N ALA A 56 27.85 1.92 -10.78
CA ALA A 56 27.57 2.38 -12.14
C ALA A 56 28.60 3.41 -12.63
N LEU A 57 29.24 4.18 -11.72
CA LEU A 57 30.32 5.11 -12.07
C LEU A 57 31.52 4.42 -12.73
N SER A 58 31.68 3.10 -12.58
CA SER A 58 32.76 2.36 -13.24
C SER A 58 32.49 2.08 -14.74
N GLY A 59 31.31 2.42 -15.26
CA GLY A 59 30.92 2.22 -16.67
C GLY A 59 30.69 0.76 -17.09
N LYS A 60 30.70 -0.19 -16.15
CA LYS A 60 30.53 -1.63 -16.43
C LYS A 60 29.08 -2.10 -16.40
N GLY A 61 28.14 -1.21 -16.07
CA GLY A 61 26.75 -1.54 -15.81
C GLY A 61 26.55 -2.14 -14.42
N VAL A 62 25.31 -2.08 -13.93
CA VAL A 62 24.88 -2.70 -12.67
C VAL A 62 23.57 -3.42 -12.91
N HIS A 63 23.47 -4.67 -12.46
CA HIS A 63 22.24 -5.43 -12.53
C HIS A 63 21.59 -5.49 -11.15
N VAL A 64 20.38 -4.99 -11.04
CA VAL A 64 19.53 -5.16 -9.85
C VAL A 64 18.53 -6.27 -10.17
N VAL A 65 18.64 -7.40 -9.48
CA VAL A 65 17.82 -8.58 -9.73
C VAL A 65 16.72 -8.68 -8.68
N THR A 66 15.47 -8.74 -9.12
CA THR A 66 14.30 -9.00 -8.28
C THR A 66 13.77 -10.42 -8.57
N VAL A 67 12.77 -10.86 -7.82
CA VAL A 67 12.23 -12.23 -7.97
C VAL A 67 11.23 -12.38 -9.10
N ASN A 68 10.71 -11.28 -9.66
CA ASN A 68 9.77 -11.31 -10.79
C ASN A 68 9.76 -9.97 -11.56
N ASP A 69 9.20 -10.01 -12.77
CA ASP A 69 9.15 -8.86 -13.68
C ASP A 69 8.33 -7.69 -13.14
N TYR A 70 7.28 -7.97 -12.36
CA TYR A 70 6.46 -6.93 -11.74
C TYR A 70 7.28 -6.05 -10.79
N LEU A 71 8.02 -6.68 -9.87
CA LEU A 71 8.88 -5.95 -8.93
C LEU A 71 10.01 -5.21 -9.66
N ALA A 72 10.56 -5.80 -10.73
CA ALA A 72 11.57 -5.14 -11.55
C ALA A 72 11.04 -3.84 -12.19
N ARG A 73 9.82 -3.86 -12.76
CA ARG A 73 9.19 -2.68 -13.37
C ARG A 73 8.84 -1.62 -12.32
N ARG A 74 8.24 -2.04 -11.20
CA ARG A 74 7.85 -1.15 -10.11
C ARG A 74 9.07 -0.42 -9.53
N ASP A 75 10.14 -1.15 -9.21
CA ASP A 75 11.33 -0.58 -8.57
C ASP A 75 12.14 0.31 -9.52
N CYS A 76 11.97 0.15 -10.84
CA CYS A 76 12.56 1.02 -11.86
C CYS A 76 11.88 2.41 -11.93
N LEU A 77 10.57 2.47 -11.70
CA LEU A 77 9.74 3.67 -11.89
C LEU A 77 9.57 4.49 -10.61
N ALA A 78 10.52 4.47 -9.68
CA ALA A 78 10.42 5.16 -8.39
C ALA A 78 10.29 6.69 -8.58
N GLU A 79 9.07 7.17 -8.75
CA GLU A 79 8.67 8.54 -8.44
C GLU A 79 8.62 8.73 -6.92
N LYS A 80 8.78 9.98 -6.48
CA LYS A 80 8.66 10.41 -5.08
C LYS A 80 7.37 9.96 -4.39
N PRO A 81 7.42 9.03 -3.42
CA PRO A 81 6.30 8.88 -2.50
C PRO A 81 6.23 10.10 -1.56
N SER A 82 7.38 10.66 -1.15
CA SER A 82 7.43 11.60 -0.02
C SER A 82 7.29 13.08 -0.30
N ASP A 83 7.60 13.61 -1.50
CA ASP A 83 7.24 15.02 -1.75
C ASP A 83 5.72 15.20 -1.73
N ARG A 84 4.97 14.19 -2.18
CA ARG A 84 3.50 14.22 -2.11
C ARG A 84 3.03 14.26 -0.67
N TYR A 85 3.57 13.42 0.21
CA TYR A 85 3.28 13.47 1.65
C TYR A 85 3.68 14.81 2.30
N TYR A 86 4.84 15.39 1.97
CA TYR A 86 5.27 16.67 2.54
C TYR A 86 4.39 17.85 2.07
N LYS A 87 4.06 17.92 0.77
CA LYS A 87 3.16 18.96 0.25
C LYS A 87 1.77 18.81 0.85
N ALA A 88 1.24 17.59 0.89
CA ALA A 88 -0.06 17.32 1.50
C ALA A 88 -0.08 17.66 3.00
N ALA A 89 0.99 17.37 3.76
CA ALA A 89 1.09 17.76 5.17
C ALA A 89 1.05 19.28 5.35
N LYS A 90 1.74 20.05 4.48
CA LYS A 90 1.69 21.52 4.50
C LYS A 90 0.30 22.06 4.16
N ILE A 91 -0.37 21.46 3.18
CA ILE A 91 -1.76 21.80 2.84
C ILE A 91 -2.67 21.53 4.04
N ALA A 92 -2.54 20.36 4.67
CA ALA A 92 -3.31 20.01 5.85
C ALA A 92 -3.05 20.96 7.03
N GLU A 93 -1.80 21.43 7.22
CA GLU A 93 -1.47 22.45 8.22
C GLU A 93 -2.14 23.80 7.90
N ALA A 94 -2.16 24.21 6.63
CA ALA A 94 -2.77 25.46 6.18
C ALA A 94 -4.31 25.42 6.17
N PHE A 95 -4.90 24.26 5.99
CA PHE A 95 -6.34 24.10 5.88
C PHE A 95 -7.02 24.14 7.26
N GLU A 96 -8.16 24.82 7.29
CA GLU A 96 -9.01 25.00 8.47
C GLU A 96 -10.29 24.17 8.40
N ARG A 97 -10.65 23.56 9.54
CA ARG A 97 -11.89 22.80 9.74
C ARG A 97 -13.11 23.71 9.53
N ASP A 98 -14.15 23.13 8.94
CA ASP A 98 -15.42 23.77 8.56
C ASP A 98 -15.32 24.85 7.46
N ILE A 99 -14.11 25.14 6.97
CA ILE A 99 -13.88 26.01 5.80
C ILE A 99 -13.42 25.17 4.62
N HIS A 100 -12.31 24.45 4.78
CA HIS A 100 -11.65 23.69 3.71
C HIS A 100 -12.02 22.20 3.77
N TYR A 101 -12.38 21.70 4.95
CA TYR A 101 -12.79 20.31 5.15
C TYR A 101 -13.77 20.16 6.31
N THR A 102 -14.54 19.08 6.28
CA THR A 102 -15.40 18.63 7.37
C THR A 102 -14.88 17.32 7.94
N VAL A 103 -15.05 17.10 9.25
CA VAL A 103 -14.58 15.90 9.96
C VAL A 103 -15.78 15.16 10.55
N ASP A 104 -15.92 13.89 10.20
CA ASP A 104 -16.84 12.95 10.83
C ASP A 104 -16.07 12.09 11.84
N GLU A 105 -16.20 12.41 13.12
CA GLU A 105 -15.54 11.70 14.22
C GLU A 105 -16.12 10.30 14.45
N LYS A 106 -17.39 10.07 14.12
CA LYS A 106 -18.04 8.76 14.28
C LYS A 106 -17.57 7.77 13.22
N GLN A 107 -17.46 8.22 11.98
CA GLN A 107 -16.97 7.40 10.87
C GLN A 107 -15.45 7.47 10.69
N ARG A 108 -14.76 8.29 11.50
CA ARG A 108 -13.32 8.59 11.39
C ARG A 108 -12.95 8.96 9.95
N ASN A 109 -13.71 9.90 9.38
CA ASN A 109 -13.55 10.35 8.01
C ASN A 109 -13.43 11.87 7.88
N VAL A 110 -12.84 12.31 6.78
CA VAL A 110 -12.68 13.73 6.43
C VAL A 110 -13.14 13.91 4.98
N LEU A 111 -13.85 15.00 4.71
CA LEU A 111 -14.30 15.38 3.37
C LEU A 111 -13.85 16.81 3.09
N LEU A 112 -13.26 17.06 1.91
CA LEU A 112 -12.95 18.41 1.46
C LEU A 112 -14.25 19.14 1.07
N THR A 113 -14.32 20.43 1.36
CA THR A 113 -15.36 21.32 0.84
C THR A 113 -15.00 21.80 -0.55
N GLU A 114 -15.94 22.38 -1.29
CA GLU A 114 -15.68 23.03 -2.59
C GLU A 114 -14.49 24.01 -2.52
N GLN A 115 -14.41 24.78 -1.42
CA GLN A 115 -13.31 25.71 -1.18
C GLN A 115 -11.97 24.97 -0.98
N GLY A 116 -11.96 23.90 -0.18
CA GLY A 116 -10.75 23.09 0.02
C GLY A 116 -10.26 22.40 -1.24
N TYR A 117 -11.14 22.08 -2.20
CA TYR A 117 -10.71 21.59 -3.51
C TYR A 117 -10.00 22.67 -4.31
N ALA A 118 -10.64 23.82 -4.48
CA ALA A 118 -10.08 24.93 -5.25
C ALA A 118 -8.71 25.37 -4.70
N ASP A 119 -8.60 25.53 -3.38
CA ASP A 119 -7.36 25.96 -2.73
C ASP A 119 -6.27 24.88 -2.82
N ALA A 120 -6.63 23.59 -2.80
CA ALA A 120 -5.66 22.50 -2.93
C ALA A 120 -5.10 22.42 -4.37
N GLU A 121 -5.94 22.60 -5.38
CA GLU A 121 -5.54 22.63 -6.79
C GLU A 121 -4.62 23.82 -7.08
N GLU A 122 -4.94 25.00 -6.54
CA GLU A 122 -4.10 26.19 -6.66
C GLU A 122 -2.73 26.00 -5.97
N ILE A 123 -2.69 25.47 -4.75
CA ILE A 123 -1.43 25.25 -4.01
C ILE A 123 -0.56 24.18 -4.70
N LEU A 124 -1.18 23.19 -5.34
CA LEU A 124 -0.47 22.09 -6.02
C LEU A 124 -0.09 22.42 -7.46
N ASP A 125 -0.63 23.50 -8.05
CA ASP A 125 -0.47 23.89 -9.45
C ASP A 125 -0.91 22.76 -10.41
N ILE A 126 -2.11 22.23 -10.16
CA ILE A 126 -2.73 21.14 -10.93
C ILE A 126 -4.14 21.50 -11.36
N ASN A 127 -4.62 20.84 -12.41
CA ASN A 127 -5.97 21.09 -12.95
C ASN A 127 -7.06 20.22 -12.32
N ASP A 128 -6.68 19.08 -11.73
CA ASP A 128 -7.63 18.12 -11.16
C ASP A 128 -6.97 17.32 -10.03
N LEU A 129 -7.47 17.49 -8.80
CA LEU A 129 -7.00 16.77 -7.62
C LEU A 129 -7.27 15.25 -7.69
N TYR A 130 -8.24 14.82 -8.51
CA TYR A 130 -8.70 13.44 -8.66
C TYR A 130 -8.14 12.69 -9.87
N ASP A 131 -7.18 13.26 -10.62
CA ASP A 131 -6.57 12.57 -11.76
C ASP A 131 -6.05 11.18 -11.32
N PRO A 132 -6.53 10.07 -11.93
CA PRO A 132 -6.06 8.73 -11.62
C PRO A 132 -4.55 8.56 -11.77
N ARG A 133 -3.85 9.38 -12.57
CA ARG A 133 -2.40 9.26 -12.75
C ARG A 133 -1.63 9.82 -11.56
N GLU A 134 -2.07 10.94 -10.99
CA GLU A 134 -1.36 11.67 -9.94
C GLU A 134 -1.91 11.44 -8.52
N GLN A 135 -3.23 11.28 -8.41
CA GLN A 135 -3.95 10.84 -7.20
C GLN A 135 -3.74 11.70 -5.95
N TRP A 136 -3.52 13.02 -6.12
CA TRP A 136 -3.25 14.00 -5.06
C TRP A 136 -4.33 14.06 -3.97
N ALA A 137 -5.60 13.87 -4.32
CA ALA A 137 -6.71 13.90 -3.36
C ALA A 137 -6.47 12.94 -2.18
N SER A 138 -5.94 11.75 -2.45
CA SER A 138 -5.66 10.76 -1.41
C SER A 138 -4.61 11.24 -0.41
N TYR A 139 -3.56 11.93 -0.89
CA TYR A 139 -2.50 12.47 -0.05
C TYR A 139 -3.01 13.59 0.84
N VAL A 140 -3.76 14.55 0.27
CA VAL A 140 -4.33 15.69 1.01
C VAL A 140 -5.33 15.22 2.08
N LEU A 141 -6.26 14.35 1.70
CA LEU A 141 -7.24 13.78 2.64
C LEU A 141 -6.57 12.97 3.75
N ASN A 142 -5.56 12.17 3.44
CA ASN A 142 -4.81 11.40 4.43
C ASN A 142 -4.01 12.31 5.38
N ALA A 143 -3.46 13.42 4.87
CA ALA A 143 -2.75 14.40 5.70
C ALA A 143 -3.70 15.11 6.67
N ILE A 144 -4.88 15.53 6.21
CA ILE A 144 -5.89 16.14 7.09
C ILE A 144 -6.43 15.12 8.10
N LYS A 145 -6.67 13.88 7.66
CA LYS A 145 -7.04 12.77 8.54
C LYS A 145 -5.97 12.48 9.58
N ALA A 146 -4.69 12.51 9.23
CA ALA A 146 -3.58 12.38 10.18
C ALA A 146 -3.56 13.53 11.20
N LYS A 147 -3.81 14.77 10.76
CA LYS A 147 -3.90 15.95 11.62
C LYS A 147 -5.05 15.88 12.63
N GLU A 148 -6.23 15.44 12.19
CA GLU A 148 -7.47 15.54 12.99
C GLU A 148 -7.81 14.25 13.77
N LEU A 149 -7.51 13.06 13.21
CA LEU A 149 -8.03 11.78 13.72
C LEU A 149 -6.95 10.89 14.37
N PHE A 150 -5.67 11.24 14.26
CA PHE A 150 -4.57 10.47 14.83
C PHE A 150 -3.75 11.34 15.80
N LEU A 151 -4.06 11.19 17.08
CA LEU A 151 -3.41 11.89 18.18
C LEU A 151 -2.15 11.16 18.63
N LYS A 152 -1.05 11.92 18.70
CA LYS A 152 0.19 11.46 19.31
C LYS A 152 -0.06 11.12 20.78
N ASP A 153 0.60 10.05 21.24
CA ASP A 153 0.51 9.48 22.58
C ASP A 153 -0.84 8.82 22.93
N VAL A 154 -1.77 8.76 21.96
CA VAL A 154 -3.03 8.00 22.06
C VAL A 154 -3.05 6.88 21.00
N ASN A 155 -2.88 7.24 19.73
CA ASN A 155 -2.96 6.30 18.62
C ASN A 155 -1.56 5.80 18.19
N TYR A 156 -0.53 6.59 18.46
CA TYR A 156 0.85 6.25 18.15
C TYR A 156 1.83 6.99 19.08
N ILE A 157 3.02 6.43 19.27
CA ILE A 157 4.14 7.11 19.93
C ILE A 157 5.30 7.25 18.95
N VAL A 158 6.09 8.30 19.12
CA VAL A 158 7.32 8.50 18.33
C VAL A 158 8.52 8.13 19.19
N ARG A 159 9.19 7.03 18.88
CA ARG A 159 10.45 6.62 19.53
C ARG A 159 11.53 6.50 18.48
N SER A 160 12.70 7.08 18.74
CA SER A 160 13.86 6.98 17.84
C SER A 160 13.57 7.40 16.39
N LYS A 161 12.65 8.37 16.18
CA LYS A 161 12.15 8.84 14.88
C LYS A 161 11.28 7.84 14.10
N GLU A 162 10.84 6.77 14.75
CA GLU A 162 9.87 5.82 14.22
C GLU A 162 8.52 6.00 14.92
N VAL A 163 7.45 5.86 14.14
CA VAL A 163 6.07 5.88 14.64
C VAL A 163 5.70 4.46 15.02
N LEU A 164 5.57 4.19 16.31
CA LEU A 164 5.07 2.92 16.83
C LEU A 164 3.57 3.07 17.09
N ILE A 165 2.78 2.23 16.44
CA ILE A 165 1.34 2.20 16.63
C ILE A 165 1.04 1.63 18.01
N VAL A 166 0.17 2.31 18.74
CA VAL A 166 -0.27 1.90 20.06
C VAL A 166 -1.69 1.37 19.91
N ASP A 167 -1.93 0.19 20.48
CA ASP A 167 -3.29 -0.33 20.60
C ASP A 167 -4.09 0.57 21.56
N GLU A 168 -5.12 1.25 21.04
CA GLU A 168 -6.00 2.18 21.77
C GLU A 168 -6.68 1.53 22.99
N PHE A 169 -6.85 0.20 22.99
CA PHE A 169 -7.48 -0.53 24.10
C PHE A 169 -6.49 -0.99 25.17
N THR A 170 -5.23 -1.28 24.79
CA THR A 170 -4.28 -1.94 25.71
C THR A 170 -3.01 -1.12 26.00
N GLY A 171 -2.73 -0.07 25.23
CA GLY A 171 -1.54 0.77 25.38
C GLY A 171 -0.22 0.07 25.03
N ARG A 172 -0.26 -1.15 24.47
CA ARG A 172 0.93 -1.98 24.19
C ARG A 172 1.43 -1.79 22.76
N VAL A 173 2.74 -2.01 22.60
CA VAL A 173 3.44 -2.13 21.32
C VAL A 173 3.39 -3.61 20.88
N MET A 174 3.11 -3.88 19.60
CA MET A 174 2.84 -5.24 19.08
C MET A 174 4.08 -6.18 19.18
N ALA A 175 3.92 -7.41 19.69
CA ALA A 175 4.99 -8.39 19.95
C ALA A 175 4.76 -9.75 19.26
N ASP A 176 5.83 -10.52 19.00
CA ASP A 176 5.78 -11.87 18.44
C ASP A 176 5.36 -12.92 19.50
N GLU A 177 4.58 -13.93 19.07
CA GLU A 177 4.06 -15.02 19.92
C GLU A 177 4.83 -16.34 19.70
N SER A 178 4.73 -17.30 20.64
CA SER A 178 5.40 -18.61 20.54
C SER A 178 4.67 -19.61 19.64
N ASP A 179 5.42 -20.57 19.06
CA ASP A 179 4.88 -21.63 18.21
C ASP A 179 3.91 -22.57 18.95
N VAL A 180 2.84 -22.99 18.28
CA VAL A 180 1.85 -23.96 18.79
C VAL A 180 1.91 -25.25 17.97
N VAL A 181 2.22 -26.38 18.63
CA VAL A 181 2.40 -27.69 17.99
C VAL A 181 1.18 -28.59 18.24
N PHE A 182 0.68 -29.22 17.18
CA PHE A 182 -0.45 -30.15 17.23
C PHE A 182 -0.03 -31.56 16.82
N ARG A 183 -0.61 -32.57 17.49
CA ARG A 183 -0.37 -33.98 17.17
C ARG A 183 -0.87 -34.38 15.77
N ALA A 184 -1.96 -33.76 15.30
CA ALA A 184 -2.60 -34.10 14.03
C ALA A 184 -2.93 -32.85 13.21
N THR A 185 -2.80 -32.96 11.89
CA THR A 185 -3.04 -31.88 10.93
C THR A 185 -4.46 -31.32 11.02
N ASN A 186 -5.47 -32.19 11.19
CA ASN A 186 -6.86 -31.75 11.37
C ASN A 186 -7.06 -30.93 12.65
N GLY A 187 -6.34 -31.28 13.72
CA GLY A 187 -6.34 -30.52 14.97
C GLY A 187 -5.75 -29.12 14.78
N LYS A 188 -4.63 -29.03 14.04
CA LYS A 188 -3.99 -27.76 13.67
C LYS A 188 -4.95 -26.87 12.89
N TRP A 189 -5.54 -27.36 11.80
CA TRP A 189 -6.40 -26.53 10.95
C TRP A 189 -7.67 -26.07 11.64
N ARG A 190 -8.25 -26.91 12.51
CA ARG A 190 -9.39 -26.51 13.33
C ARG A 190 -9.02 -25.41 14.33
N ALA A 191 -7.84 -25.48 14.95
CA ALA A 191 -7.37 -24.42 15.83
C ALA A 191 -7.10 -23.11 15.08
N VAL A 192 -6.49 -23.21 13.88
CA VAL A 192 -6.31 -22.06 12.97
C VAL A 192 -7.65 -21.42 12.61
N LEU A 193 -8.66 -22.23 12.25
CA LEU A 193 -10.01 -21.73 11.93
C LEU A 193 -10.65 -21.01 13.13
N VAL A 194 -10.54 -21.57 14.34
CA VAL A 194 -11.06 -20.97 15.57
C VAL A 194 -10.38 -19.62 15.83
N GLU A 195 -9.06 -19.54 15.65
CA GLU A 195 -8.32 -18.30 15.87
C GLU A 195 -8.67 -17.24 14.83
N ILE A 196 -8.76 -17.61 13.54
CA ILE A 196 -9.23 -16.71 12.49
C ILE A 196 -10.64 -16.20 12.80
N SER A 197 -11.55 -17.08 13.21
CA SER A 197 -12.92 -16.71 13.58
C SER A 197 -12.94 -15.75 14.77
N ARG A 198 -12.10 -15.99 15.78
CA ARG A 198 -11.97 -15.12 16.96
C ARG A 198 -11.47 -13.72 16.55
N MET A 199 -10.43 -13.66 15.73
CA MET A 199 -9.85 -12.41 15.25
C MET A 199 -10.79 -11.62 14.34
N ASN A 200 -11.44 -12.31 13.40
CA ASN A 200 -12.43 -11.72 12.51
C ASN A 200 -13.62 -11.13 13.29
N LYS A 201 -14.10 -11.82 14.34
CA LYS A 201 -15.17 -11.32 15.22
C LYS A 201 -14.81 -10.04 15.97
N VAL A 202 -13.55 -9.88 16.37
CA VAL A 202 -13.06 -8.63 16.99
C VAL A 202 -12.63 -7.58 15.94
N GLY A 203 -12.81 -7.87 14.65
CA GLY A 203 -12.46 -6.97 13.55
C GLY A 203 -10.96 -6.87 13.26
N ARG A 204 -10.12 -7.73 13.86
CA ARG A 204 -8.67 -7.69 13.61
C ARG A 204 -8.35 -8.34 12.26
N PRO A 205 -7.57 -7.68 11.37
CA PRO A 205 -7.13 -8.29 10.12
C PRO A 205 -6.23 -9.51 10.37
N VAL A 206 -6.34 -10.52 9.52
CA VAL A 206 -5.59 -11.78 9.62
C VAL A 206 -4.97 -12.13 8.27
N LEU A 207 -3.65 -12.34 8.26
CA LEU A 207 -2.92 -12.94 7.15
C LEU A 207 -2.53 -14.37 7.52
N VAL A 208 -2.91 -15.34 6.69
CA VAL A 208 -2.60 -16.76 6.89
C VAL A 208 -1.63 -17.22 5.81
N GLY A 209 -0.43 -17.65 6.22
CA GLY A 209 0.54 -18.27 5.32
C GLY A 209 0.30 -19.78 5.19
N THR A 210 0.24 -20.29 3.97
CA THR A 210 0.20 -21.74 3.68
C THR A 210 1.37 -22.12 2.77
N THR A 211 1.69 -23.42 2.73
CA THR A 211 2.81 -23.95 1.91
C THR A 211 2.37 -24.54 0.58
N SER A 212 1.07 -24.75 0.36
CA SER A 212 0.55 -25.32 -0.88
C SER A 212 -0.83 -24.79 -1.22
N VAL A 213 -1.15 -24.78 -2.52
CA VAL A 213 -2.43 -24.27 -3.03
C VAL A 213 -3.58 -25.13 -2.50
N GLU A 214 -3.39 -26.44 -2.39
CA GLU A 214 -4.40 -27.36 -1.86
C GLU A 214 -4.77 -27.03 -0.40
N GLN A 215 -3.78 -26.63 0.41
CA GLN A 215 -4.02 -26.19 1.78
C GLN A 215 -4.77 -24.87 1.83
N SER A 216 -4.40 -23.91 0.96
CA SER A 216 -5.12 -22.64 0.83
C SER A 216 -6.58 -22.85 0.44
N GLU A 217 -6.85 -23.70 -0.55
CA GLU A 217 -8.20 -24.01 -1.02
C GLU A 217 -9.00 -24.77 0.05
N SER A 218 -8.38 -25.71 0.76
CA SER A 218 -9.03 -26.44 1.86
C SER A 218 -9.39 -25.53 3.04
N LEU A 219 -8.52 -24.58 3.39
CA LEU A 219 -8.81 -23.58 4.42
C LEU A 219 -9.88 -22.58 3.95
N SER A 220 -9.79 -22.14 2.70
CA SER A 220 -10.78 -21.28 2.03
C SER A 220 -12.17 -21.90 2.10
N GLN A 221 -12.31 -23.18 1.76
CA GLN A 221 -13.58 -23.90 1.88
C GLN A 221 -14.12 -23.87 3.32
N GLN A 222 -13.29 -24.20 4.32
CA GLN A 222 -13.70 -24.20 5.73
C GLN A 222 -14.11 -22.80 6.22
N LEU A 223 -13.43 -21.74 5.75
CA LEU A 223 -13.81 -20.37 6.06
C LEU A 223 -15.14 -19.98 5.41
N ARG A 224 -15.42 -20.43 4.17
CA ARG A 224 -16.74 -20.24 3.52
C ARG A 224 -17.85 -20.93 4.30
N GLU A 225 -17.62 -22.17 4.73
CA GLU A 225 -18.55 -22.93 5.56
C GLU A 225 -18.81 -22.24 6.91
N ALA A 226 -17.79 -21.58 7.47
CA ALA A 226 -17.92 -20.77 8.68
C ALA A 226 -18.51 -19.37 8.45
N GLY A 227 -18.83 -18.99 7.20
CA GLY A 227 -19.38 -17.67 6.85
C GLY A 227 -18.38 -16.51 6.93
N ILE A 228 -17.07 -16.79 6.88
CA ILE A 228 -16.01 -15.77 6.98
C ILE A 228 -15.56 -15.38 5.57
N SER A 229 -15.77 -14.13 5.20
CA SER A 229 -15.25 -13.55 3.95
C SER A 229 -13.73 -13.48 3.97
N HIS A 230 -13.09 -13.92 2.89
CA HIS A 230 -11.63 -13.97 2.77
C HIS A 230 -11.19 -13.93 1.31
N GLU A 231 -9.93 -13.56 1.10
CA GLU A 231 -9.26 -13.59 -0.20
C GLU A 231 -8.15 -14.64 -0.21
N VAL A 232 -7.89 -15.24 -1.37
CA VAL A 232 -6.84 -16.26 -1.55
C VAL A 232 -5.85 -15.82 -2.63
N LEU A 233 -4.56 -15.86 -2.28
CA LEU A 233 -3.45 -15.50 -3.14
C LEU A 233 -2.62 -16.76 -3.43
N ASN A 234 -2.50 -17.11 -4.70
CA ASN A 234 -1.93 -18.38 -5.15
C ASN A 234 -0.58 -18.20 -5.88
N ALA A 235 -0.01 -16.98 -5.89
CA ALA A 235 1.28 -16.66 -6.49
C ALA A 235 1.37 -17.00 -7.99
N LYS A 236 0.24 -16.92 -8.71
CA LYS A 236 0.23 -17.14 -10.17
C LYS A 236 0.78 -15.90 -10.89
N PRO A 237 1.72 -16.05 -11.86
CA PRO A 237 2.35 -14.91 -12.54
C PRO A 237 1.36 -13.91 -13.15
N GLU A 238 0.29 -14.43 -13.74
CA GLU A 238 -0.80 -13.64 -14.35
C GLU A 238 -1.61 -12.79 -13.34
N ASN A 239 -1.54 -13.11 -12.05
CA ASN A 239 -2.31 -12.44 -11.01
C ASN A 239 -1.44 -11.55 -10.11
N VAL A 240 -0.13 -11.42 -10.33
CA VAL A 240 0.78 -10.72 -9.40
C VAL A 240 0.34 -9.28 -9.11
N GLU A 241 -0.12 -8.54 -10.12
CA GLU A 241 -0.63 -7.17 -9.94
C GLU A 241 -1.90 -7.16 -9.07
N ARG A 242 -2.89 -8.00 -9.40
CA ARG A 242 -4.13 -8.13 -8.62
C ARG A 242 -3.86 -8.63 -7.20
N GLU A 243 -2.94 -9.57 -7.02
CA GLU A 243 -2.54 -10.07 -5.70
C GLU A 243 -1.89 -8.96 -4.88
N ALA A 244 -1.01 -8.15 -5.48
CA ALA A 244 -0.43 -6.98 -4.81
C ALA A 244 -1.52 -5.98 -4.38
N GLU A 245 -2.54 -5.75 -5.21
CA GLU A 245 -3.70 -4.93 -4.86
C GLU A 245 -4.46 -5.48 -3.66
N ILE A 246 -4.72 -6.80 -3.63
CA ILE A 246 -5.41 -7.45 -2.51
C ILE A 246 -4.57 -7.34 -1.23
N VAL A 247 -3.25 -7.60 -1.31
CA VAL A 247 -2.32 -7.56 -0.18
C VAL A 247 -2.26 -6.17 0.44
N ALA A 248 -2.20 -5.12 -0.38
CA ALA A 248 -2.23 -3.74 0.09
C ALA A 248 -3.52 -3.39 0.88
N GLN A 249 -4.57 -4.22 0.76
CA GLN A 249 -5.85 -4.06 1.42
C GLN A 249 -6.09 -5.05 2.56
N SER A 250 -5.19 -6.01 2.77
CA SER A 250 -5.30 -7.03 3.82
C SER A 250 -5.27 -6.46 5.24
N GLY A 251 -4.87 -5.20 5.42
CA GLY A 251 -4.89 -4.52 6.73
C GLY A 251 -6.22 -3.89 7.12
N ARG A 252 -7.30 -4.06 6.34
CA ARG A 252 -8.63 -3.52 6.65
C ARG A 252 -9.30 -4.26 7.82
N LEU A 253 -10.22 -3.57 8.49
CA LEU A 253 -11.01 -4.14 9.59
C LEU A 253 -11.69 -5.45 9.16
N GLY A 254 -11.41 -6.53 9.89
CA GLY A 254 -11.98 -7.86 9.66
C GLY A 254 -11.48 -8.58 8.41
N ALA A 255 -10.51 -8.02 7.67
CA ALA A 255 -9.99 -8.66 6.47
C ALA A 255 -9.28 -9.98 6.80
N VAL A 256 -9.56 -11.02 6.03
CA VAL A 256 -8.86 -12.31 6.11
C VAL A 256 -8.25 -12.59 4.75
N THR A 257 -6.94 -12.82 4.72
CA THR A 257 -6.20 -13.11 3.48
C THR A 257 -5.37 -14.36 3.66
N ILE A 258 -5.48 -15.29 2.73
CA ILE A 258 -4.70 -16.53 2.68
C ILE A 258 -3.62 -16.34 1.60
N ALA A 259 -2.35 -16.45 1.97
CA ALA A 259 -1.22 -16.28 1.07
C ALA A 259 -0.42 -17.58 0.95
N THR A 260 -0.40 -18.14 -0.25
CA THR A 260 0.33 -19.39 -0.55
C THR A 260 1.79 -19.08 -0.87
N ASN A 261 2.75 -19.73 -0.21
CA ASN A 261 4.19 -19.60 -0.51
C ASN A 261 4.69 -18.15 -0.69
N MET A 262 4.31 -17.28 0.25
CA MET A 262 4.62 -15.84 0.19
C MET A 262 4.02 -15.11 -1.02
N ALA A 263 2.85 -15.52 -1.50
CA ALA A 263 2.06 -14.71 -2.42
C ALA A 263 1.88 -13.29 -1.88
N GLY A 264 1.99 -12.28 -2.76
CA GLY A 264 2.02 -10.87 -2.33
C GLY A 264 3.39 -10.35 -1.85
N ARG A 265 4.46 -11.14 -2.00
CA ARG A 265 5.81 -10.73 -1.58
C ARG A 265 6.25 -9.42 -2.25
N GLY A 266 6.77 -8.52 -1.43
CA GLY A 266 7.29 -7.24 -1.86
C GLY A 266 6.28 -6.10 -1.80
N THR A 267 5.02 -6.39 -1.46
CA THR A 267 3.98 -5.38 -1.21
C THR A 267 3.76 -5.21 0.29
N ASP A 268 3.80 -3.98 0.77
CA ASP A 268 3.55 -3.68 2.18
C ASP A 268 2.05 -3.77 2.51
N ILE A 269 1.72 -4.36 3.66
CA ILE A 269 0.34 -4.44 4.17
C ILE A 269 0.10 -3.23 5.07
N ILE A 270 -0.73 -2.30 4.60
CA ILE A 270 -1.04 -1.06 5.33
C ILE A 270 -2.30 -1.28 6.18
N LEU A 271 -2.21 -1.01 7.48
CA LEU A 271 -3.35 -1.07 8.39
C LEU A 271 -4.41 -0.01 8.00
N GLY A 272 -5.68 -0.42 7.94
CA GLY A 272 -6.76 0.40 7.39
C GLY A 272 -6.94 0.27 5.87
N GLY A 273 -6.02 -0.42 5.18
CA GLY A 273 -5.99 -0.54 3.72
C GLY A 273 -5.42 0.69 3.02
N ASN A 274 -5.18 0.57 1.72
CA ASN A 274 -4.73 1.68 0.88
C ASN A 274 -5.94 2.52 0.42
N ALA A 275 -6.02 3.76 0.92
CA ALA A 275 -7.12 4.70 0.69
C ALA A 275 -7.27 5.15 -0.78
N GLU A 276 -6.16 5.31 -1.48
CA GLU A 276 -6.09 5.71 -2.89
C GLU A 276 -6.74 4.64 -3.79
N PHE A 277 -6.41 3.37 -3.55
CA PHE A 277 -7.00 2.26 -4.26
C PHE A 277 -8.49 2.05 -3.92
N MET A 278 -8.89 2.31 -2.68
CA MET A 278 -10.30 2.26 -2.27
C MET A 278 -11.18 3.23 -3.06
N ALA A 279 -10.69 4.46 -3.25
CA ALA A 279 -11.39 5.46 -4.05
C ALA A 279 -11.57 5.00 -5.50
N ARG A 280 -10.50 4.46 -6.12
CA ARG A 280 -10.55 3.89 -7.48
C ARG A 280 -11.53 2.73 -7.61
N LEU A 281 -11.54 1.80 -6.64
CA LEU A 281 -12.46 0.64 -6.67
C LEU A 281 -13.92 1.11 -6.57
N LYS A 282 -14.20 2.08 -5.70
CA LYS A 282 -15.54 2.63 -5.52
C LYS A 282 -16.02 3.40 -6.75
N LEU A 283 -15.14 4.19 -7.37
CA LEU A 283 -15.39 4.84 -8.65
C LEU A 283 -15.73 3.83 -9.74
N ARG A 284 -14.98 2.72 -9.81
CA ARG A 284 -15.26 1.64 -10.77
C ARG A 284 -16.60 0.97 -10.53
N GLU A 285 -16.98 0.69 -9.28
CA GLU A 285 -18.30 0.14 -8.93
C GLU A 285 -19.45 1.08 -9.33
N ILE A 286 -19.27 2.39 -9.14
CA ILE A 286 -20.29 3.40 -9.47
C ILE A 286 -20.41 3.57 -10.98
N LEU A 287 -19.29 3.62 -11.69
CA LEU A 287 -19.23 3.88 -13.13
C LEU A 287 -19.46 2.62 -14.00
N MET A 288 -19.33 1.41 -13.42
CA MET A 288 -19.60 0.14 -14.10
C MET A 288 -20.50 -0.77 -13.24
N PRO A 289 -21.83 -0.55 -13.25
CA PRO A 289 -22.77 -1.49 -12.65
C PRO A 289 -22.70 -2.84 -13.39
N SER A 290 -23.01 -3.92 -12.66
CA SER A 290 -22.86 -5.35 -13.00
C SER A 290 -23.54 -5.85 -14.29
N SER A 291 -24.07 -4.96 -15.13
CA SER A 291 -24.82 -5.22 -16.36
C SER A 291 -23.99 -5.13 -17.65
N PHE A 292 -22.69 -4.85 -17.59
CA PHE A 292 -21.84 -4.77 -18.79
C PHE A 292 -20.96 -6.03 -18.96
N SER A 293 -21.09 -6.70 -20.10
CA SER A 293 -20.29 -7.87 -20.45
C SER A 293 -18.82 -7.49 -20.69
N ALA A 294 -17.90 -8.35 -20.28
CA ALA A 294 -16.44 -8.18 -20.42
C ALA A 294 -15.98 -7.89 -21.87
N SER A 295 -16.79 -8.25 -22.87
CA SER A 295 -16.53 -7.96 -24.29
C SER A 295 -16.62 -6.46 -24.64
N LEU A 296 -17.45 -5.67 -23.94
CA LEU A 296 -17.57 -4.23 -24.20
C LEU A 296 -16.39 -3.43 -23.61
N VAL A 297 -15.78 -3.95 -22.54
CA VAL A 297 -14.62 -3.34 -21.88
C VAL A 297 -13.40 -3.39 -22.80
N GLY A 298 -13.21 -4.49 -23.54
CA GLY A 298 -12.16 -4.58 -24.57
C GLY A 298 -12.36 -3.56 -25.70
N ALA A 299 -13.60 -3.39 -26.16
CA ALA A 299 -13.93 -2.43 -27.22
C ALA A 299 -13.78 -0.95 -26.80
N LEU A 300 -14.03 -0.61 -25.54
CA LEU A 300 -13.83 0.75 -25.01
C LEU A 300 -12.35 1.07 -24.77
N VAL A 301 -11.55 0.08 -24.35
CA VAL A 301 -10.10 0.25 -24.14
C VAL A 301 -9.35 0.32 -25.49
N GLU A 302 -9.80 -0.40 -26.52
CA GLU A 302 -9.23 -0.28 -27.87
C GLU A 302 -9.81 0.91 -28.67
N GLY A 303 -11.09 1.25 -28.48
CA GLY A 303 -11.78 2.35 -29.15
C GLY A 303 -11.35 3.76 -28.71
N ALA A 304 -10.69 3.89 -27.55
CA ALA A 304 -10.14 5.16 -27.06
C ALA A 304 -8.95 5.70 -27.89
N LYS A 305 -8.54 5.01 -28.96
CA LYS A 305 -7.53 5.51 -29.92
C LYS A 305 -8.11 6.35 -31.07
N THR A 306 -9.43 6.43 -31.21
CA THR A 306 -10.07 7.33 -32.18
C THR A 306 -11.06 8.24 -31.49
N PRO A 307 -10.96 9.57 -31.65
CA PRO A 307 -11.88 10.50 -31.03
C PRO A 307 -13.30 10.27 -31.57
N VAL A 308 -14.23 10.01 -30.66
CA VAL A 308 -15.66 9.88 -30.98
C VAL A 308 -16.17 11.27 -31.38
N ASN A 309 -16.67 11.40 -32.61
CA ASN A 309 -17.29 12.63 -33.09
C ASN A 309 -18.69 12.78 -32.48
N PHE A 310 -18.85 13.72 -31.56
CA PHE A 310 -20.10 13.99 -30.84
C PHE A 310 -21.19 14.64 -31.70
N ASP A 311 -20.88 15.14 -32.90
CA ASP A 311 -21.87 15.76 -33.79
C ASP A 311 -22.85 14.74 -34.41
N ALA A 312 -22.56 13.45 -34.34
CA ALA A 312 -23.39 12.38 -34.91
C ALA A 312 -24.52 11.88 -33.98
N LEU A 313 -24.61 12.38 -32.74
CA LEU A 313 -25.55 11.87 -31.73
C LEU A 313 -26.76 12.79 -31.47
N VAL A 314 -26.96 13.84 -32.29
CA VAL A 314 -28.06 14.82 -32.10
C VAL A 314 -29.15 14.75 -33.18
N GLU A 315 -29.09 13.85 -34.17
CA GLU A 315 -30.23 13.66 -35.10
C GLU A 315 -30.78 12.23 -35.14
N ARG A 316 -32.01 12.14 -34.63
CA ARG A 316 -33.04 11.08 -34.70
C ARG A 316 -33.09 10.02 -33.61
#